data_AF-A0A7S2DJ67-F1
#
_entry.id   AF-A0A7S2DJ67-F1
#
_cell.length_a   1.000
_cell.length_b   1.000
_cell.length_c   1.000
_cell.angle_alpha   90.00
_cell.angle_beta   90.00
_cell.angle_gamma   90.00
#
_symmetry.space_group_name_H-M   'P 1'
#
loop_
_entity.id
_entity.type
_entity.pdbx_description
1 polymer ?
#
loop_
_entity_poly.entity_id
_entity_poly.type
_entity_poly.pdbx_seq_one_letter_code
_entity_poly.pdbx_strand_id
1 'polypeptide(L)'
;WGAGAAPEPMEIVQYETNLKESWVWEELNMVRNFKPAFHAGLWPGMAVGTMSIMATRGKEPWTFRWSKKDSEYTAPAEECSKIEYPKSDGVYSFDILENLIRSGVNHEHDQPAHLKVKEEKSSVPLEVSLPKYDGPEGRFCPAKVYEYVPDE
;
A
#
# COMPACT_ATOMS: atom_id res chain seq x y z
N TRP A 1 15.50 -20.60 -37.68
CA TRP A 1 15.48 -20.66 -36.21
C TRP A 1 14.25 -21.44 -35.81
N GLY A 2 14.43 -22.74 -35.57
CA GLY A 2 13.32 -23.61 -35.18
C GLY A 2 12.79 -23.18 -33.81
N ALA A 3 11.47 -23.05 -33.70
CA ALA A 3 10.81 -22.91 -32.42
C ALA A 3 11.01 -24.23 -31.66
N GLY A 4 12.11 -24.33 -30.91
CA GLY A 4 12.25 -25.35 -29.87
C GLY A 4 11.08 -25.18 -28.91
N ALA A 5 10.41 -26.29 -28.59
CA ALA A 5 9.33 -26.29 -27.61
C ALA A 5 9.78 -25.53 -26.36
N ALA A 6 8.96 -24.58 -25.91
CA ALA A 6 9.21 -23.89 -24.65
C ALA A 6 9.36 -24.97 -23.57
N PRO A 7 10.38 -24.87 -22.68
CA PRO A 7 10.54 -25.84 -21.62
C PRO A 7 9.25 -25.90 -20.81
N GLU A 8 8.82 -27.13 -20.49
CA GLU A 8 7.67 -27.36 -19.60
C GLU A 8 7.84 -26.51 -18.33
N PRO A 9 6.79 -25.79 -17.87
CA PRO A 9 6.88 -24.94 -16.71
C PRO A 9 7.27 -25.78 -15.49
N MET A 10 8.46 -25.50 -14.96
CA MET A 10 8.99 -26.16 -13.78
C MET A 10 8.47 -25.47 -12.52
N GLU A 11 7.71 -26.21 -11.72
CA GLU A 11 7.33 -25.77 -10.38
C GLU A 11 8.48 -26.05 -9.40
N ILE A 12 9.12 -25.00 -8.88
CA ILE A 12 10.25 -25.11 -7.95
C ILE A 12 9.72 -25.21 -6.51
N VAL A 13 9.08 -26.32 -6.17
CA VAL A 13 8.47 -26.54 -4.85
C VAL A 13 9.50 -26.42 -3.71
N GLN A 14 10.75 -26.82 -3.95
CA GLN A 14 11.85 -26.75 -2.97
C GLN A 14 12.14 -25.31 -2.50
N TYR A 15 11.81 -24.30 -3.29
CA TYR A 15 12.01 -22.91 -2.89
C TYR A 15 11.19 -22.57 -1.64
N GLU A 16 9.90 -22.94 -1.62
CA GLU A 16 9.03 -22.66 -0.47
C GLU A 16 9.48 -23.42 0.78
N THR A 17 9.87 -24.70 0.62
CA THR A 17 10.41 -25.51 1.72
C THR A 17 11.66 -24.86 2.32
N ASN A 18 12.64 -24.52 1.48
CA ASN A 18 13.88 -23.91 1.95
C ASN A 18 13.66 -22.55 2.60
N LEU A 19 12.69 -21.76 2.11
CA LEU A 19 12.33 -20.49 2.74
C LEU A 19 11.74 -20.71 4.14
N LYS A 20 10.83 -21.67 4.29
CA LYS A 20 10.19 -22.00 5.59
C LYS A 20 11.17 -22.58 6.62
N GLU A 21 12.22 -23.26 6.16
CA GLU A 21 13.29 -23.78 7.00
C GLU A 21 14.39 -22.74 7.29
N SER A 22 14.39 -21.61 6.59
CA SER A 22 15.38 -20.56 6.77
C SER A 22 15.09 -19.65 7.98
N TRP A 23 16.13 -18.95 8.41
CA TRP A 23 16.03 -17.90 9.44
C TRP A 23 15.02 -16.79 9.08
N VAL A 24 14.75 -16.57 7.79
CA VAL A 24 13.78 -15.56 7.31
C VAL A 24 12.38 -15.90 7.81
N TRP A 25 11.99 -17.17 7.73
CA TRP A 25 10.69 -17.61 8.20
C TRP A 25 10.57 -17.51 9.72
N GLU A 26 11.65 -17.85 10.44
CA GLU A 26 11.71 -17.69 11.89
C GLU A 26 11.57 -16.22 12.30
N GLU A 27 12.27 -15.31 11.64
CA GLU A 27 12.22 -13.86 11.91
C GLU A 27 10.81 -13.29 11.64
N LEU A 28 10.23 -13.58 10.48
CA LEU A 28 8.87 -13.11 10.15
C LEU A 28 7.82 -13.70 11.09
N ASN A 29 7.96 -14.98 11.45
CA ASN A 29 7.07 -15.62 12.40
C ASN A 29 7.20 -15.00 13.80
N MET A 30 8.40 -14.56 14.20
CA MET A 30 8.63 -13.92 15.48
C MET A 30 7.82 -12.62 15.64
N VAL A 31 7.72 -11.82 14.57
CA VAL A 31 7.05 -10.51 14.59
C VAL A 31 5.63 -10.53 14.02
N ARG A 32 5.07 -11.72 13.73
CA ARG A 32 3.78 -11.88 13.03
C ARG A 32 2.60 -11.13 13.66
N ASN A 33 2.64 -10.94 14.98
CA ASN A 33 1.57 -10.29 15.75
C ASN A 33 1.81 -8.78 15.95
N PHE A 34 2.97 -8.24 15.54
CA PHE A 34 3.34 -6.85 15.78
C PHE A 34 2.40 -5.87 15.09
N LYS A 35 2.35 -5.87 13.75
CA LYS A 35 1.50 -4.95 12.98
C LYS A 35 0.00 -5.13 13.27
N PRO A 36 -0.55 -6.36 13.35
CA PRO A 36 -1.96 -6.55 13.70
C PRO A 36 -2.34 -6.02 15.08
N ALA A 37 -1.44 -6.01 16.06
CA ALA A 37 -1.77 -5.52 17.40
C ALA A 37 -2.12 -4.02 17.42
N PHE A 38 -1.62 -3.22 16.46
CA PHE A 38 -1.95 -1.81 16.34
C PHE A 38 -3.39 -1.55 15.88
N HIS A 39 -4.14 -2.58 15.47
CA HIS A 39 -5.58 -2.44 15.26
C HIS A 39 -6.34 -2.09 16.54
N ALA A 40 -5.81 -2.49 17.70
CA ALA A 40 -6.34 -2.12 19.00
C ALA A 40 -5.86 -0.72 19.46
N GLY A 41 -5.08 -0.01 18.65
CA GLY A 41 -4.50 1.30 18.94
C GLY A 41 -3.01 1.26 19.25
N LEU A 42 -2.42 2.46 19.39
CA LEU A 42 -0.98 2.65 19.58
C LEU A 42 -0.45 1.92 20.81
N TRP A 43 -1.06 2.14 21.98
CA TRP A 43 -0.56 1.58 23.24
C TRP A 43 -0.69 0.06 23.35
N PRO A 44 -1.86 -0.55 23.01
CA PRO A 44 -1.96 -2.01 22.97
C PRO A 44 -1.02 -2.64 21.93
N GLY A 45 -0.89 -2.00 20.76
CA GLY A 45 0.06 -2.43 19.72
C GLY A 45 1.49 -2.47 20.21
N MET A 46 1.94 -1.39 20.86
CA MET A 46 3.28 -1.30 21.46
C MET A 46 3.49 -2.32 22.59
N ALA A 47 2.50 -2.51 23.47
CA ALA A 47 2.59 -3.45 24.58
C ALA A 47 2.72 -4.90 24.08
N VAL A 48 1.86 -5.31 23.15
CA VAL A 48 1.89 -6.65 22.56
C VAL A 48 3.16 -6.85 21.73
N GLY A 49 3.57 -5.86 20.93
CA GLY A 49 4.79 -5.93 20.14
C GLY A 49 6.04 -6.09 21.02
N THR A 50 6.14 -5.31 22.09
CA THR A 50 7.27 -5.41 23.04
C THR A 50 7.27 -6.74 23.78
N MET A 51 6.11 -7.19 24.25
CA MET A 51 5.97 -8.51 24.91
C MET A 51 6.33 -9.65 23.94
N SER A 52 5.90 -9.54 22.68
CA SER A 52 6.16 -10.55 21.66
C SER A 52 7.63 -10.70 21.34
N ILE A 53 8.35 -9.57 21.25
CA ILE A 53 9.78 -9.55 20.94
C ILE A 53 10.62 -9.90 22.18
N MET A 54 10.34 -9.29 23.33
CA MET A 54 11.22 -9.37 24.51
C MET A 54 10.95 -10.57 25.41
N ALA A 55 9.68 -10.97 25.59
CA ALA A 55 9.30 -11.99 26.56
C ALA A 55 9.09 -13.37 25.92
N THR A 56 8.22 -13.44 24.91
CA THR A 56 7.81 -14.72 24.28
C THR A 56 8.66 -15.08 23.06
N ARG A 57 9.36 -14.11 22.46
CA ARG A 57 10.11 -14.26 21.20
C ARG A 57 9.25 -14.88 20.10
N GLY A 58 8.01 -14.41 19.96
CA GLY A 58 7.06 -14.89 18.97
C GLY A 58 6.51 -16.31 19.21
N LYS A 59 6.71 -16.88 20.40
CA LYS A 59 6.20 -18.23 20.73
C LYS A 59 4.77 -18.24 21.27
N GLU A 60 3.97 -17.22 20.98
CA GLU A 60 2.58 -17.19 21.41
C GLU A 60 1.75 -18.25 20.69
N PRO A 61 0.83 -18.97 21.37
CA PRO A 61 -0.04 -19.96 20.74
C PRO A 61 -1.19 -19.35 19.92
N TRP A 62 -1.05 -18.11 19.45
CA TRP A 62 -2.03 -17.41 18.61
C TRP A 62 -1.37 -16.56 17.52
N THR A 63 -2.17 -16.26 16.49
CA THR A 63 -1.82 -15.36 15.38
C THR A 63 -3.03 -14.49 15.06
N PHE A 64 -2.86 -13.17 15.12
CA PHE A 64 -3.89 -12.23 14.70
C PHE A 64 -4.11 -12.28 13.19
N ARG A 65 -5.36 -12.08 12.77
CA ARG A 65 -5.75 -12.08 11.36
C ARG A 65 -6.38 -10.75 10.99
N TRP A 66 -6.11 -10.32 9.76
CA TRP A 66 -6.80 -9.19 9.15
C TRP A 66 -8.24 -9.58 8.81
N SER A 67 -9.19 -8.70 9.10
CA SER A 67 -10.61 -8.92 8.82
C SER A 67 -11.10 -8.21 7.55
N LYS A 68 -10.36 -7.19 7.09
CA LYS A 68 -10.70 -6.35 5.93
C LYS A 68 -9.46 -6.08 5.09
N LYS A 69 -9.67 -5.74 3.82
CA LYS A 69 -8.62 -5.23 2.92
C LYS A 69 -8.37 -3.74 3.18
N ASP A 70 -7.16 -3.27 2.89
CA ASP A 70 -6.79 -1.85 3.06
C ASP A 70 -7.80 -0.89 2.39
N SER A 71 -8.27 -1.24 1.19
CA SER A 71 -9.27 -0.46 0.45
C SER A 71 -10.61 -0.30 1.18
N GLU A 72 -10.98 -1.24 2.06
CA GLU A 72 -12.26 -1.25 2.78
C GLU A 72 -12.23 -0.42 4.07
N TYR A 73 -11.05 0.08 4.47
CA TYR A 73 -10.91 0.98 5.63
C TYR A 73 -11.17 2.45 5.29
N THR A 74 -11.32 2.80 4.01
CA THR A 74 -11.60 4.18 3.60
C THR A 74 -13.04 4.53 3.96
N ALA A 75 -13.21 5.47 4.89
CA ALA A 75 -14.53 5.99 5.28
C ALA A 75 -15.02 7.04 4.26
N PRO A 76 -16.34 7.21 4.07
CA PRO A 76 -16.91 8.31 3.30
C PRO A 76 -16.39 9.67 3.80
N ALA A 77 -16.24 10.63 2.88
CA ALA A 77 -15.70 11.95 3.20
C ALA A 77 -16.58 12.70 4.22
N GLU A 78 -17.90 12.51 4.15
CA GLU A 78 -18.88 13.11 5.07
C GLU A 78 -18.72 12.63 6.53
N GLU A 79 -18.15 11.44 6.74
CA GLU A 79 -17.90 10.88 8.08
C GLU A 79 -16.55 11.33 8.67
N CYS A 80 -15.75 12.07 7.89
CA CYS A 80 -14.39 12.47 8.24
C CYS A 80 -14.27 13.99 8.41
N SER A 81 -13.39 14.42 9.30
CA SER A 81 -12.96 15.81 9.36
C SER A 81 -11.87 16.08 8.32
N LYS A 82 -12.02 17.17 7.56
CA LYS A 82 -10.97 17.61 6.63
C LYS A 82 -9.73 18.03 7.42
N ILE A 83 -8.57 17.50 7.01
CA ILE A 83 -7.27 17.87 7.58
C ILE A 83 -6.73 19.07 6.79
N GLU A 84 -6.52 20.20 7.46
CA GLU A 84 -5.89 21.38 6.88
C GLU A 84 -4.36 21.27 7.02
N TYR A 85 -3.68 20.93 5.94
CA TYR A 85 -2.22 20.89 5.90
C TYR A 85 -1.64 22.29 5.69
N PRO A 86 -0.59 22.68 6.43
CA PRO A 86 0.08 23.94 6.19
C PRO A 86 0.72 23.95 4.80
N LYS A 87 0.78 25.13 4.18
CA LYS A 87 1.52 25.32 2.93
C LYS A 87 3.01 25.01 3.14
N SER A 88 3.64 24.44 2.12
CA SER A 88 5.09 24.21 2.11
C SER A 88 5.90 25.51 2.32
N ASP A 89 6.99 25.40 3.08
CA ASP A 89 7.89 26.50 3.45
C ASP A 89 9.13 26.62 2.55
N GLY A 90 9.38 25.63 1.68
CA GLY A 90 10.52 25.58 0.78
C GLY A 90 11.86 25.30 1.46
N VAL A 91 11.87 24.99 2.76
CA VAL A 91 13.08 24.71 3.55
C VAL A 91 13.03 23.31 4.14
N TYR A 92 11.97 23.00 4.89
CA TYR A 92 11.74 21.68 5.49
C TYR A 92 10.62 20.91 4.78
N SER A 93 9.72 21.63 4.11
CA SER A 93 8.56 21.12 3.41
C SER A 93 8.48 21.72 2.02
N PHE A 94 8.12 20.90 1.04
CA PHE A 94 8.15 21.26 -0.38
C PHE A 94 6.84 20.88 -1.04
N ASP A 95 6.52 21.57 -2.14
CA ASP A 95 5.40 21.16 -2.98
C ASP A 95 5.66 19.79 -3.62
N ILE A 96 4.59 19.05 -3.91
CA ILE A 96 4.66 17.71 -4.49
C ILE A 96 5.35 17.69 -5.85
N LEU A 97 5.18 18.72 -6.69
CA LEU A 97 5.82 18.79 -8.01
C LEU A 97 7.32 19.07 -7.90
N GLU A 98 7.74 19.86 -6.91
CA GLU A 98 9.15 20.08 -6.62
C GLU A 98 9.82 18.78 -6.14
N ASN A 99 9.14 18.02 -5.27
CA ASN A 99 9.60 16.70 -4.85
C ASN A 99 9.66 15.71 -6.01
N LEU A 100 8.66 15.72 -6.91
CA LEU A 100 8.63 14.85 -8.08
C LEU A 100 9.83 15.10 -9.00
N ILE A 101 10.15 16.37 -9.28
CA ILE A 101 11.32 16.74 -10.09
C ILE A 101 12.62 16.21 -9.46
N ARG A 102 12.75 16.31 -8.13
CA ARG A 102 13.94 15.81 -7.39
C ARG A 102 14.07 14.29 -7.42
N SER A 103 12.99 13.55 -7.65
CA SER A 103 13.05 12.08 -7.77
C SER A 103 13.75 11.61 -9.05
N GLY A 104 13.86 12.47 -10.08
CA GLY A 104 14.42 12.13 -11.39
C GLY A 104 13.57 11.15 -12.21
N VAL A 105 12.36 10.82 -11.74
CA VAL A 105 11.43 9.94 -12.47
C VAL A 105 10.94 10.65 -13.72
N ASN A 106 11.12 9.99 -14.87
CA ASN A 106 10.58 10.43 -16.15
C ASN A 106 10.13 9.22 -16.98
N HIS A 107 9.16 9.44 -17.85
CA HIS A 107 8.59 8.45 -18.75
C HIS A 107 8.53 9.06 -20.16
N GLU A 108 8.59 8.24 -21.21
CA GLU A 108 8.24 8.71 -22.55
C GLU A 108 6.79 9.18 -22.56
N HIS A 109 6.52 10.36 -23.15
CA HIS A 109 5.20 11.00 -23.06
C HIS A 109 4.21 10.36 -24.04
N ASP A 110 4.70 9.80 -25.15
CA ASP A 110 3.89 9.15 -26.19
C ASP A 110 3.69 7.64 -25.94
N GLN A 111 3.71 7.21 -24.68
CA GLN A 111 3.37 5.84 -24.29
C GLN A 111 1.99 5.79 -23.63
N PRO A 112 1.23 4.70 -23.78
CA PRO A 112 -0.05 4.56 -23.10
C PRO A 112 0.15 4.57 -21.58
N ALA A 113 -0.82 5.15 -20.86
CA ALA A 113 -0.81 5.16 -19.40
C ALA A 113 -0.75 3.72 -18.85
N HIS A 114 0.23 3.48 -17.96
CA HIS A 114 0.40 2.19 -17.29
C HIS A 114 -0.55 2.02 -16.09
N LEU A 115 -1.08 3.13 -15.57
CA LEU A 115 -2.15 3.15 -14.57
C LEU A 115 -3.49 3.06 -15.28
N LYS A 116 -4.00 1.84 -15.43
CA LYS A 116 -5.24 1.57 -16.17
C LYS A 116 -6.43 1.46 -15.23
N VAL A 117 -7.45 2.27 -15.48
CA VAL A 117 -8.79 2.02 -14.94
C VAL A 117 -9.39 0.87 -15.73
N LYS A 118 -9.95 -0.13 -15.04
CA LYS A 118 -10.65 -1.22 -15.71
C LYS A 118 -11.81 -0.66 -16.51
N GLU A 119 -12.01 -1.13 -17.73
CA GLU A 119 -13.00 -0.58 -18.65
C GLU A 119 -14.42 -0.62 -18.07
N GLU A 120 -14.75 -1.73 -17.39
CA GLU A 120 -16.01 -1.93 -16.69
C GLU A 120 -16.18 -1.06 -15.43
N LYS A 121 -15.16 -0.28 -15.05
CA LYS A 121 -15.14 0.64 -13.91
C LYS A 121 -14.76 2.07 -14.29
N SER A 122 -14.82 2.41 -15.58
CA SER A 122 -14.44 3.73 -16.10
C SER A 122 -15.23 4.88 -15.47
N SER A 123 -16.48 4.65 -15.06
CA SER A 123 -17.31 5.67 -14.39
C SER A 123 -17.03 5.83 -12.90
N VAL A 124 -16.38 4.85 -12.24
CA VAL A 124 -16.19 4.81 -10.78
C VAL A 124 -15.45 6.04 -10.23
N PRO A 125 -14.39 6.58 -10.86
CA PRO A 125 -13.71 7.77 -10.35
C PRO A 125 -14.64 8.97 -10.20
N LEU A 126 -15.55 9.20 -11.15
CA LEU A 126 -16.44 10.36 -11.18
C LEU A 126 -17.77 10.11 -10.46
N GLU A 127 -18.31 8.89 -10.52
CA GLU A 127 -19.62 8.56 -9.93
C GLU A 127 -19.52 8.09 -8.46
N VAL A 128 -18.35 7.64 -8.01
CA VAL A 128 -18.16 7.08 -6.67
C VAL A 128 -16.99 7.73 -5.95
N SER A 129 -15.78 7.66 -6.51
CA SER A 129 -14.55 8.05 -5.79
C SER A 129 -14.59 9.53 -5.39
N LEU A 130 -14.86 10.41 -6.34
CA LEU A 130 -15.00 11.84 -6.09
C LEU A 130 -16.19 12.19 -5.18
N PRO A 131 -17.45 11.84 -5.51
CA PRO A 131 -18.60 12.29 -4.71
C PRO A 131 -18.68 11.66 -3.31
N LYS A 132 -18.29 10.39 -3.15
CA LYS A 132 -18.44 9.68 -1.85
C LYS A 132 -17.20 9.79 -0.96
N TYR A 133 -16.01 9.76 -1.56
CA TYR A 133 -14.74 9.71 -0.83
C TYR A 133 -13.86 10.94 -1.07
N ASP A 134 -14.37 11.95 -1.77
CA ASP A 134 -13.64 13.19 -2.10
C ASP A 134 -12.34 12.93 -2.88
N GLY A 135 -12.32 11.90 -3.73
CA GLY A 135 -11.21 11.60 -4.64
C GLY A 135 -9.88 11.31 -3.93
N PRO A 136 -9.79 10.26 -3.08
CA PRO A 136 -8.59 9.96 -2.30
C PRO A 136 -7.33 9.72 -3.15
N GLU A 137 -7.48 9.32 -4.42
CA GLU A 137 -6.37 9.15 -5.37
C GLU A 137 -5.55 10.41 -5.61
N GLY A 138 -6.18 11.59 -5.53
CA GLY A 138 -5.47 12.86 -5.59
C GLY A 138 -4.62 13.16 -4.36
N ARG A 139 -4.80 12.41 -3.26
CA ARG A 139 -4.10 12.64 -1.98
C ARG A 139 -3.12 11.52 -1.62
N PHE A 140 -3.48 10.25 -1.83
CA PHE A 140 -2.56 9.14 -1.53
C PHE A 140 -1.44 9.01 -2.56
N CYS A 141 -1.62 9.56 -3.77
CA CYS A 141 -0.61 9.50 -4.81
C CYS A 141 0.58 10.42 -4.48
N PRO A 142 1.79 9.88 -4.26
CA PRO A 142 2.95 10.70 -3.88
C PRO A 142 3.52 11.52 -5.05
N ALA A 143 2.97 11.38 -6.25
CA ALA A 143 3.45 11.99 -7.48
C ALA A 143 2.39 12.84 -8.21
N LYS A 144 1.23 13.10 -7.58
CA LYS A 144 0.13 13.89 -8.16
C LYS A 144 -0.28 13.43 -9.58
N VAL A 145 -0.39 12.12 -9.79
CA VAL A 145 -0.73 11.55 -11.11
C VAL A 145 -2.23 11.64 -11.40
N TYR A 146 -3.07 11.56 -10.37
CA TYR A 146 -4.52 11.63 -10.51
C TYR A 146 -5.00 13.04 -10.19
N GLU A 147 -5.73 13.64 -11.11
CA GLU A 147 -6.33 14.96 -10.97
C GLU A 147 -7.73 14.96 -11.57
N TYR A 148 -8.69 15.56 -10.85
CA TYR A 148 -10.04 15.80 -11.35
C TYR A 148 -10.09 17.22 -11.90
N VAL A 149 -10.21 17.33 -13.23
CA VAL A 149 -10.28 18.62 -13.92
C VAL A 149 -11.77 18.98 -14.12
N PRO A 150 -12.20 20.22 -13.79
CA PRO A 150 -13.55 20.67 -14.09
C PRO A 150 -13.83 20.62 -15.60
N ASP A 151 -15.06 20.24 -15.98
CA ASP A 151 -15.52 20.42 -17.35
C ASP A 151 -15.57 21.93 -17.68
N GLU A 152 -15.12 22.31 -18.89
CA GLU A 152 -15.14 23.69 -19.39
C GLU A 152 -16.55 24.28 -19.53
#